data_AF-J3GJE7-F1
#
_entry.id   AF-J3GJE7-F1
#
_cell.length_a   1.000
_cell.length_b   1.000
_cell.length_c   1.000
_cell.angle_alpha   90.00
_cell.angle_beta   90.00
_cell.angle_gamma   90.00
#
_symmetry.space_group_name_H-M   'P 1'
#
loop_
_entity.id
_entity.type
_entity.pdbx_description
1 polymer ?
#
loop_
_entity_poly.entity_id
_entity_poly.type
_entity_poly.pdbx_seq_one_letter_code
_entity_poly.pdbx_strand_id
1 'polypeptide(L)'
;TATFTPTVGVNDSSNLITLNNTGVSDLAGNTGSGTTNSGNYTIDTVLPTATIVVADNALKIGETSLVTITFSEAVTGFTNADLTIANGTLTAVSSSDGGITWTATFTPTASITDTTNLITLDNTGVQAVASGNVGSGTTDSNNYAIDTVRPTATIVVADTALRIGETSLVTITFSEAVSGFTNADLTIANG
;
A
#
# COMPACT_ATOMS: atom_id res chain seq x y z
N THR A 1 2.72 -32.83 33.93
CA THR A 1 3.26 -31.73 33.08
C THR A 1 2.09 -30.91 32.57
N ALA A 2 2.33 -29.65 32.21
CA ALA A 2 1.32 -28.77 31.61
C ALA A 2 1.97 -27.98 30.47
N THR A 3 1.16 -27.52 29.53
CA THR A 3 1.58 -26.69 28.40
C THR A 3 0.96 -25.31 28.57
N PHE A 4 1.75 -24.26 28.34
CA PHE A 4 1.29 -22.88 28.28
C PHE A 4 1.42 -22.39 26.84
N THR A 5 0.36 -21.77 26.34
CA THR A 5 0.37 -21.08 25.06
C THR A 5 -0.01 -19.62 25.34
N PRO A 6 0.89 -18.66 25.06
CA PRO A 6 0.57 -17.25 25.28
C PRO A 6 -0.56 -16.79 24.36
N THR A 7 -1.35 -15.83 24.84
CA THR A 7 -2.34 -15.14 24.01
C THR A 7 -1.63 -14.32 22.93
N VAL A 8 -2.23 -14.21 21.75
CA VAL A 8 -1.74 -13.34 20.65
C VAL A 8 -1.86 -11.87 21.06
N GLY A 9 -0.94 -11.02 20.58
CA GLY A 9 -0.96 -9.57 20.83
C GLY A 9 -0.48 -9.16 22.22
N VAL A 10 0.29 -10.00 22.90
CA VAL A 10 0.86 -9.72 24.22
C VAL A 10 2.33 -9.37 24.07
N ASN A 11 2.73 -8.24 24.64
CA ASN A 11 4.13 -7.90 24.89
C ASN A 11 4.31 -7.67 26.38
N ASP A 12 4.96 -8.60 27.08
CA ASP A 12 5.19 -8.53 28.52
C ASP A 12 6.56 -9.13 28.86
N SER A 13 7.37 -8.39 29.62
CA SER A 13 8.72 -8.80 30.03
C SER A 13 8.78 -9.46 31.41
N SER A 14 7.66 -9.53 32.13
CA SER A 14 7.59 -9.83 33.55
C SER A 14 6.55 -10.92 33.90
N ASN A 15 6.71 -12.11 33.33
CA ASN A 15 5.76 -13.21 33.54
C ASN A 15 6.30 -14.29 34.48
N LEU A 16 5.41 -14.90 35.26
CA LEU A 16 5.70 -16.06 36.11
C LEU A 16 4.56 -17.08 36.09
N ILE A 17 4.92 -18.36 36.27
CA ILE A 17 3.99 -19.44 36.58
C ILE A 17 4.08 -19.73 38.08
N THR A 18 2.94 -19.75 38.75
CA THR A 18 2.83 -19.99 40.19
C THR A 18 2.11 -21.31 40.45
N LEU A 19 2.78 -22.25 41.12
CA LEU A 19 2.17 -23.44 41.68
C LEU A 19 1.68 -23.15 43.11
N ASN A 20 0.40 -23.40 43.37
CA ASN A 20 -0.11 -23.46 44.73
C ASN A 20 0.12 -24.86 45.32
N ASN A 21 0.95 -24.96 46.35
CA ASN A 21 1.33 -26.24 46.95
C ASN A 21 0.25 -26.81 47.88
N THR A 22 -0.79 -26.05 48.25
CA THR A 22 -1.85 -26.53 49.16
C THR A 22 -2.75 -27.59 48.52
N GLY A 23 -2.68 -27.78 47.19
CA GLY A 23 -3.38 -28.84 46.48
C GLY A 23 -2.56 -30.12 46.28
N VAL A 24 -1.31 -30.16 46.77
CA VAL A 24 -0.39 -31.29 46.59
C VAL A 24 -0.22 -32.00 47.94
N SER A 25 -0.36 -33.32 47.96
CA SER A 25 -0.10 -34.14 49.15
C SER A 25 0.87 -35.28 48.85
N ASP A 26 1.66 -35.67 49.84
CA ASP A 26 2.49 -36.87 49.74
C ASP A 26 1.68 -38.16 49.97
N LEU A 27 2.36 -39.33 49.86
CA LEU A 27 1.72 -40.63 50.03
C LEU A 27 1.26 -40.90 51.47
N ALA A 28 1.83 -40.19 52.45
CA ALA A 28 1.42 -40.26 53.86
C ALA A 28 0.25 -39.30 54.18
N GLY A 29 -0.18 -38.48 53.22
CA GLY A 29 -1.30 -37.53 53.36
C GLY A 29 -0.90 -36.14 53.87
N ASN A 30 0.39 -35.81 53.91
CA ASN A 30 0.83 -34.47 54.31
C ASN A 30 0.60 -33.49 53.16
N THR A 31 -0.23 -32.46 53.39
CA THR A 31 -0.49 -31.40 52.40
C THR A 31 0.65 -30.38 52.37
N GLY A 32 1.05 -29.97 51.18
CA GLY A 32 2.01 -28.90 50.96
C GLY A 32 1.50 -27.53 51.42
N SER A 33 2.40 -26.54 51.47
CA SER A 33 2.09 -25.18 51.92
C SER A 33 2.76 -24.12 51.03
N GLY A 34 2.15 -22.94 50.98
CA GLY A 34 2.63 -21.78 50.22
C GLY A 34 2.57 -21.97 48.71
N THR A 35 3.40 -21.21 48.00
CA THR A 35 3.51 -21.26 46.55
C THR A 35 4.95 -21.51 46.12
N THR A 36 5.09 -22.03 44.91
CA THR A 36 6.38 -22.12 44.21
C THR A 36 6.26 -21.41 42.89
N ASN A 37 7.21 -20.52 42.62
CA ASN A 37 7.24 -19.66 41.46
C ASN A 37 8.27 -20.17 40.45
N SER A 38 7.98 -20.08 39.16
CA SER A 38 8.98 -20.28 38.10
C SER A 38 10.04 -19.17 38.10
N GLY A 39 11.04 -19.29 37.23
CA GLY A 39 11.80 -18.11 36.80
C GLY A 39 10.93 -17.16 35.97
N ASN A 40 11.41 -15.92 35.78
CA ASN A 40 10.78 -14.96 34.89
C ASN A 40 10.85 -15.42 33.42
N TYR A 41 9.85 -15.07 32.62
CA TYR A 41 9.89 -15.22 31.17
C TYR A 41 9.23 -14.02 30.46
N THR A 42 9.62 -13.82 29.19
CA THR A 42 9.07 -12.78 28.33
C THR A 42 8.08 -13.37 27.34
N ILE A 43 7.09 -12.59 26.95
CA ILE A 43 6.13 -12.89 25.88
C ILE A 43 6.21 -11.75 24.89
N ASP A 44 6.38 -12.07 23.62
CA ASP A 44 6.15 -11.14 22.52
C ASP A 44 5.41 -11.87 21.40
N THR A 45 4.11 -11.66 21.32
CA THR A 45 3.20 -12.22 20.32
C THR A 45 2.49 -11.13 19.52
N VAL A 46 2.99 -9.89 19.57
CA VAL A 46 2.50 -8.78 18.75
C VAL A 46 3.00 -9.00 17.32
N LEU A 47 2.10 -8.88 16.34
CA LEU A 47 2.43 -8.99 14.93
C LEU A 47 2.77 -7.61 14.37
N PRO A 48 3.70 -7.50 13.40
CA PRO A 48 3.94 -6.24 12.72
C PRO A 48 2.69 -5.81 11.94
N THR A 49 2.38 -4.52 12.01
CA THR A 49 1.32 -3.87 11.21
C THR A 49 1.93 -2.79 10.32
N ALA A 50 1.22 -2.39 9.25
CA ALA A 50 1.72 -1.42 8.29
C ALA A 50 0.69 -0.34 7.96
N THR A 51 1.17 0.82 7.53
CA THR A 51 0.40 1.87 6.83
C THR A 51 1.07 2.21 5.52
N ILE A 52 0.29 2.46 4.46
CA ILE A 52 0.81 2.82 3.13
C ILE A 52 0.21 4.15 2.69
N VAL A 53 1.07 5.07 2.25
CA VAL A 53 0.66 6.39 1.75
C VAL A 53 1.24 6.64 0.37
N VAL A 54 0.38 6.98 -0.58
CA VAL A 54 0.73 7.51 -1.91
C VAL A 54 0.60 9.03 -1.84
N ALA A 55 1.72 9.74 -1.94
CA ALA A 55 1.82 11.17 -1.61
C ALA A 55 1.00 12.07 -2.54
N ASP A 56 1.18 11.93 -3.85
CA ASP A 56 0.29 12.47 -4.87
C ASP A 56 -0.78 11.42 -5.21
N ASN A 57 -2.05 11.79 -5.03
CA ASN A 57 -3.20 10.91 -5.23
C ASN A 57 -4.01 11.24 -6.49
N ALA A 58 -3.51 12.08 -7.39
CA ALA A 58 -4.16 12.42 -8.66
C ALA A 58 -3.11 12.55 -9.78
N LEU A 59 -2.66 11.41 -10.31
CA LEU A 59 -1.54 11.35 -11.23
C LEU A 59 -1.95 11.50 -12.69
N LYS A 60 -1.15 12.26 -13.43
CA LYS A 60 -1.26 12.47 -14.87
C LYS A 60 -0.13 11.82 -15.64
N ILE A 61 -0.22 11.86 -16.96
CA ILE A 61 0.83 11.34 -17.85
C ILE A 61 2.18 11.99 -17.56
N GLY A 62 3.19 11.15 -17.30
CA GLY A 62 4.57 11.58 -17.04
C GLY A 62 4.85 11.97 -15.59
N GLU A 63 3.85 11.95 -14.71
CA GLU A 63 4.04 12.19 -13.27
C GLU A 63 4.48 10.91 -12.55
N THR A 64 5.02 11.10 -11.34
CA THR A 64 5.36 10.03 -10.40
C THR A 64 4.99 10.45 -8.99
N SER A 65 4.82 9.49 -8.09
CA SER A 65 4.44 9.75 -6.69
C SER A 65 5.33 8.96 -5.74
N LEU A 66 5.72 9.57 -4.61
CA LEU A 66 6.41 8.84 -3.56
C LEU A 66 5.41 7.97 -2.81
N VAL A 67 5.73 6.69 -2.64
CA VAL A 67 5.00 5.75 -1.80
C VAL A 67 5.81 5.48 -0.55
N THR A 68 5.17 5.66 0.60
CA THR A 68 5.76 5.42 1.92
C THR A 68 4.99 4.30 2.61
N ILE A 69 5.70 3.25 2.99
CA ILE A 69 5.19 2.16 3.85
C ILE A 69 5.86 2.30 5.22
N THR A 70 5.08 2.35 6.28
CA THR A 70 5.57 2.43 7.66
C THR A 70 5.07 1.24 8.45
N PHE A 71 5.98 0.48 9.05
CA PHE A 71 5.65 -0.62 9.95
C PHE A 71 5.62 -0.17 11.41
N SER A 72 4.84 -0.85 12.25
CA SER A 72 4.78 -0.60 13.69
C SER A 72 6.07 -0.94 14.44
N GLU A 73 6.91 -1.79 13.84
CA GLU A 73 8.22 -2.19 14.33
C GLU A 73 9.12 -2.56 13.16
N ALA A 74 10.41 -2.77 13.41
CA ALA A 74 11.37 -3.04 12.34
C ALA A 74 11.09 -4.43 11.75
N VAL A 75 11.06 -4.52 10.42
CA VAL A 75 10.74 -5.78 9.72
C VAL A 75 11.85 -6.25 8.77
N THR A 76 11.87 -7.56 8.56
CA THR A 76 12.60 -8.27 7.50
C THR A 76 11.63 -9.01 6.59
N GLY A 77 12.12 -9.50 5.45
CA GLY A 77 11.33 -10.26 4.48
C GLY A 77 10.52 -9.41 3.49
N PHE A 78 10.20 -8.16 3.83
CA PHE A 78 9.45 -7.26 2.96
C PHE A 78 10.18 -6.93 1.66
N THR A 79 9.50 -7.12 0.53
CA THR A 79 9.96 -6.83 -0.83
C THR A 79 8.79 -6.38 -1.72
N ASN A 80 9.09 -5.98 -2.96
CA ASN A 80 8.05 -5.70 -3.96
C ASN A 80 7.18 -6.92 -4.31
N ALA A 81 7.61 -8.15 -4.02
CA ALA A 81 6.79 -9.34 -4.28
C ALA A 81 5.58 -9.45 -3.35
N ASP A 82 5.64 -8.77 -2.20
CA ASP A 82 4.54 -8.69 -1.24
C ASP A 82 3.52 -7.60 -1.61
N LEU A 83 3.77 -6.83 -2.68
CA LEU A 83 2.92 -5.73 -3.12
C LEU A 83 2.16 -6.08 -4.39
N THR A 84 0.86 -5.79 -4.39
CA THR A 84 0.04 -5.70 -5.59
C THR A 84 -0.24 -4.23 -5.89
N ILE A 85 0.05 -3.80 -7.13
CA ILE A 85 -0.02 -2.39 -7.54
C ILE A 85 -1.05 -2.25 -8.65
N ALA A 86 -2.10 -1.47 -8.42
CA ALA A 86 -3.08 -1.14 -9.45
C ALA A 86 -2.53 -0.07 -10.42
N ASN A 87 -2.64 -0.33 -11.72
CA ASN A 87 -2.42 0.63 -12.80
C ASN A 87 -1.09 1.40 -12.75
N GLY A 88 -0.01 0.74 -12.34
CA GLY A 88 1.32 1.32 -12.36
C GLY A 88 2.41 0.36 -11.90
N THR A 89 3.61 0.91 -11.68
CA THR A 89 4.76 0.18 -11.17
C THR A 89 5.43 0.94 -10.03
N LEU A 90 6.13 0.22 -9.16
CA LEU A 90 7.00 0.78 -8.14
C LEU A 90 8.46 0.50 -8.49
N THR A 91 9.35 1.43 -8.13
CA THR A 91 10.77 1.10 -7.99
C THR A 91 10.98 0.06 -6.88
N ALA A 92 12.21 -0.45 -6.76
CA ALA A 92 12.58 -1.28 -5.62
C ALA A 92 12.30 -0.53 -4.31
N VAL A 93 11.62 -1.20 -3.38
CA VAL A 93 11.43 -0.66 -2.03
C VAL A 93 12.76 -0.61 -1.30
N SER A 94 13.00 0.46 -0.55
CA SER A 94 14.21 0.61 0.25
C SER A 94 13.93 1.26 1.59
N SER A 95 14.69 0.86 2.61
CA SER A 95 14.66 1.43 3.96
C SER A 95 16.05 1.91 4.36
N SER A 96 16.09 3.02 5.10
CA SER A 96 17.31 3.60 5.67
C SER A 96 17.32 3.62 7.20
N ASP A 97 16.26 3.14 7.83
CA ASP A 97 16.05 3.18 9.28
C ASP A 97 15.98 1.78 9.93
N GLY A 98 16.49 0.77 9.22
CA GLY A 98 16.54 -0.60 9.72
C GLY A 98 15.25 -1.38 9.53
N GLY A 99 14.39 -0.95 8.61
CA GLY A 99 13.18 -1.68 8.22
C GLY A 99 11.89 -1.18 8.87
N ILE A 100 11.87 0.04 9.42
CA ILE A 100 10.64 0.66 9.95
C ILE A 100 9.89 1.35 8.80
N THR A 101 10.60 2.21 8.06
CA THR A 101 10.04 2.98 6.95
C THR A 101 10.66 2.52 5.65
N TRP A 102 9.81 2.25 4.66
CA TRP A 102 10.19 1.86 3.32
C TRP A 102 9.61 2.82 2.31
N THR A 103 10.41 3.17 1.30
CA THR A 103 10.00 4.09 0.24
C THR A 103 10.24 3.50 -1.13
N ALA A 104 9.39 3.87 -2.08
CA ALA A 104 9.52 3.60 -3.50
C ALA A 104 8.82 4.68 -4.33
N THR A 105 9.21 4.83 -5.59
CA THR A 105 8.56 5.76 -6.52
C THR A 105 7.55 5.01 -7.37
N PHE A 106 6.29 5.45 -7.31
CA PHE A 106 5.20 4.97 -8.15
C PHE A 106 5.17 5.71 -9.49
N THR A 107 5.02 4.96 -10.58
CA THR A 107 4.80 5.48 -11.93
C THR A 107 3.50 4.91 -12.48
N PRO A 108 2.52 5.75 -12.87
CA PRO A 108 1.26 5.28 -13.42
C PRO A 108 1.47 4.67 -14.81
N THR A 109 0.69 3.65 -15.14
CA THR A 109 0.63 3.11 -16.50
C THR A 109 0.03 4.15 -17.44
N ALA A 110 0.60 4.29 -18.64
CA ALA A 110 0.11 5.22 -19.64
C ALA A 110 -1.24 4.78 -20.23
N SER A 111 -2.03 5.73 -20.73
CA SER A 111 -3.33 5.49 -21.36
C SER A 111 -4.38 4.83 -20.45
N ILE A 112 -4.39 5.19 -19.17
CA ILE A 112 -5.37 4.74 -18.18
C ILE A 112 -6.11 5.94 -17.61
N THR A 113 -7.43 5.80 -17.45
CA THR A 113 -8.25 6.67 -16.62
C THR A 113 -8.98 5.79 -15.60
N ASP A 114 -8.61 5.91 -14.33
CA ASP A 114 -9.21 5.14 -13.23
C ASP A 114 -9.16 5.99 -11.94
N THR A 115 -10.27 6.04 -11.20
CA THR A 115 -10.40 6.85 -9.99
C THR A 115 -10.28 6.04 -8.70
N THR A 116 -10.17 4.71 -8.79
CA THR A 116 -10.31 3.77 -7.67
C THR A 116 -9.13 2.80 -7.56
N ASN A 117 -7.91 3.34 -7.45
CA ASN A 117 -6.69 2.53 -7.38
C ASN A 117 -6.15 2.41 -5.95
N LEU A 118 -5.56 1.25 -5.65
CA LEU A 118 -4.89 0.95 -4.38
C LEU A 118 -3.58 0.20 -4.62
N ILE A 119 -2.64 0.37 -3.68
CA ILE A 119 -1.52 -0.54 -3.46
C ILE A 119 -1.87 -1.40 -2.25
N THR A 120 -1.81 -2.72 -2.42
CA THR A 120 -2.10 -3.69 -1.36
C THR A 120 -0.82 -4.44 -0.99
N LEU A 121 -0.50 -4.44 0.30
CA LEU A 121 0.57 -5.25 0.90
C LEU A 121 -0.02 -6.55 1.47
N ASP A 122 0.59 -7.68 1.13
CA ASP A 122 0.43 -8.94 1.85
C ASP A 122 1.38 -8.96 3.05
N ASN A 123 0.82 -8.86 4.27
CA ASN A 123 1.62 -8.82 5.49
C ASN A 123 2.22 -10.20 5.86
N THR A 124 1.82 -11.29 5.19
CA THR A 124 2.30 -12.64 5.51
C THR A 124 3.74 -12.91 5.07
N GLY A 125 4.28 -12.11 4.15
CA GLY A 125 5.70 -12.13 3.76
C GLY A 125 6.62 -11.35 4.71
N VAL A 126 6.06 -10.62 5.67
CA VAL A 126 6.78 -9.69 6.53
C VAL A 126 6.98 -10.26 7.92
N GLN A 127 8.18 -10.12 8.49
CA GLN A 127 8.51 -10.63 9.83
C GLN A 127 9.11 -9.52 10.71
N ALA A 128 8.65 -9.44 11.95
CA ALA A 128 9.23 -8.58 12.97
C ALA A 128 10.67 -9.01 13.32
N VAL A 129 11.61 -8.07 13.30
CA VAL A 129 13.04 -8.34 13.55
C VAL A 129 13.27 -8.79 14.99
N ALA A 130 12.59 -8.18 15.96
CA ALA A 130 12.83 -8.42 17.37
C ALA A 130 12.20 -9.73 17.86
N SER A 131 10.95 -9.99 17.48
CA SER A 131 10.16 -11.12 17.98
C SER A 131 10.18 -12.34 17.05
N GLY A 132 10.49 -12.15 15.76
CA GLY A 132 10.33 -13.19 14.74
C GLY A 132 8.87 -13.47 14.37
N ASN A 133 7.92 -12.67 14.88
CA ASN A 133 6.51 -12.82 14.56
C ASN A 133 6.25 -12.45 13.09
N VAL A 134 5.54 -13.31 12.38
CA VAL A 134 5.15 -13.07 10.98
C VAL A 134 3.84 -12.28 10.95
N GLY A 135 3.76 -11.27 10.08
CA GLY A 135 2.55 -10.49 9.86
C GLY A 135 1.40 -11.34 9.33
N SER A 136 0.21 -10.72 9.28
CA SER A 136 -1.01 -11.41 8.85
C SER A 136 -1.95 -10.46 8.14
N GLY A 137 -2.74 -11.02 7.21
CA GLY A 137 -3.72 -10.27 6.42
C GLY A 137 -3.06 -9.32 5.42
N THR A 138 -3.79 -8.27 5.06
CA THR A 138 -3.34 -7.27 4.08
C THR A 138 -3.48 -5.86 4.61
N THR A 139 -2.74 -4.93 4.01
CA THR A 139 -2.85 -3.49 4.24
C THR A 139 -3.01 -2.78 2.90
N ASP A 140 -4.03 -1.93 2.80
CA ASP A 140 -4.22 -1.07 1.62
C ASP A 140 -3.67 0.33 1.85
N SER A 141 -3.29 0.99 0.77
CA SER A 141 -2.97 2.42 0.75
C SER A 141 -4.21 3.31 0.83
N ASN A 142 -4.00 4.64 0.89
CA ASN A 142 -5.03 5.55 0.43
C ASN A 142 -5.33 5.33 -1.06
N ASN A 143 -6.53 5.71 -1.47
CA ASN A 143 -6.91 5.74 -2.88
C ASN A 143 -6.08 6.77 -3.67
N TYR A 144 -5.80 6.46 -4.93
CA TYR A 144 -5.26 7.41 -5.92
C TYR A 144 -6.01 7.32 -7.24
N ALA A 145 -6.16 8.45 -7.91
CA ALA A 145 -6.70 8.57 -9.26
C ALA A 145 -5.56 8.67 -10.28
N ILE A 146 -5.81 8.14 -11.47
CA ILE A 146 -4.91 8.17 -12.61
C ILE A 146 -5.69 8.71 -13.81
N ASP A 147 -5.11 9.67 -14.50
CA ASP A 147 -5.55 10.11 -15.82
C ASP A 147 -4.35 10.36 -16.73
N THR A 148 -3.93 9.32 -17.44
CA THR A 148 -2.77 9.32 -18.34
C THR A 148 -3.17 9.20 -19.80
N VAL A 149 -4.46 9.29 -20.12
CA VAL A 149 -4.96 9.36 -21.49
C VAL A 149 -4.58 10.73 -22.07
N ARG A 150 -4.20 10.73 -23.36
CA ARG A 150 -3.92 11.97 -24.09
C ARG A 150 -5.18 12.41 -24.85
N PRO A 151 -5.46 13.71 -24.94
CA PRO A 151 -6.50 14.19 -25.83
C PRO A 151 -6.16 13.84 -27.28
N THR A 152 -7.14 13.31 -27.99
CA THR A 152 -7.12 13.10 -29.45
C THR A 152 -8.18 13.98 -30.09
N ALA A 153 -8.06 14.25 -31.39
CA ALA A 153 -9.00 15.10 -32.10
C ALA A 153 -9.36 14.53 -33.48
N THR A 154 -10.60 14.73 -33.90
CA THR A 154 -11.06 14.53 -35.28
C THR A 154 -11.53 15.85 -35.88
N ILE A 155 -11.25 16.07 -37.16
CA ILE A 155 -11.68 17.27 -37.90
C ILE A 155 -12.52 16.87 -39.11
N VAL A 156 -13.65 17.55 -39.31
CA VAL A 156 -14.56 17.34 -40.43
C VAL A 156 -14.84 18.68 -41.08
N VAL A 157 -14.70 18.74 -42.41
CA VAL A 157 -15.13 19.86 -43.24
C VAL A 157 -16.42 19.45 -43.94
N ALA A 158 -17.50 20.20 -43.70
CA ALA A 158 -18.84 19.83 -44.16
C ALA A 158 -18.97 19.82 -45.69
N ASP A 159 -18.36 20.80 -46.37
CA ASP A 159 -18.27 20.87 -47.82
C ASP A 159 -16.80 20.80 -48.26
N THR A 160 -16.46 19.75 -49.01
CA THR A 160 -15.11 19.52 -49.50
C THR A 160 -14.83 20.17 -50.85
N ALA A 161 -15.80 20.88 -51.45
CA ALA A 161 -15.73 21.43 -52.80
C ALA A 161 -16.20 22.90 -52.89
N LEU A 162 -15.58 23.78 -52.10
CA LEU A 162 -15.92 25.20 -52.04
C LEU A 162 -15.65 25.97 -53.34
N ARG A 163 -16.61 26.79 -53.74
CA ARG A 163 -16.54 27.74 -54.86
C ARG A 163 -16.43 29.18 -54.36
N ILE A 164 -16.26 30.11 -55.30
CA ILE A 164 -16.15 31.55 -54.99
C ILE A 164 -17.38 32.02 -54.22
N GLY A 165 -17.14 32.56 -53.02
CA GLY A 165 -18.18 33.11 -52.15
C GLY A 165 -18.87 32.09 -51.23
N GLU A 166 -18.51 30.81 -51.29
CA GLU A 166 -19.04 29.78 -50.39
C GLU A 166 -18.21 29.67 -49.10
N THR A 167 -18.84 29.21 -48.02
CA THR A 167 -18.18 28.88 -46.75
C THR A 167 -18.55 27.46 -46.32
N SER A 168 -17.64 26.75 -45.65
CA SER A 168 -17.92 25.46 -45.04
C SER A 168 -17.77 25.56 -43.53
N LEU A 169 -18.64 24.84 -42.82
CA LEU A 169 -18.42 24.57 -41.40
C LEU A 169 -17.24 23.60 -41.25
N VAL A 170 -16.35 23.90 -40.31
CA VAL A 170 -15.31 23.00 -39.83
C VAL A 170 -15.66 22.61 -38.41
N THR A 171 -15.81 21.31 -38.16
CA THR A 171 -16.10 20.77 -36.83
C THR A 171 -14.90 19.99 -36.33
N ILE A 172 -14.40 20.37 -35.15
CA ILE A 172 -13.33 19.67 -34.44
C ILE A 172 -13.94 19.04 -33.20
N THR A 173 -13.67 17.76 -32.97
CA THR A 173 -14.16 17.02 -31.82
C THR A 173 -12.97 16.42 -31.08
N PHE A 174 -12.86 16.70 -29.79
CA PHE A 174 -11.82 16.14 -28.91
C PHE A 174 -12.35 14.93 -28.15
N SER A 175 -11.48 13.97 -27.82
CA SER A 175 -11.83 12.78 -27.05
C SER A 175 -12.10 13.05 -25.56
N GLU A 176 -11.69 14.21 -25.08
CA GLU A 176 -11.88 14.68 -23.71
C GLU A 176 -11.93 16.21 -23.68
N ALA A 177 -12.22 16.79 -22.52
CA ALA A 177 -12.21 18.24 -22.36
C ALA A 177 -10.78 18.79 -22.54
N VAL A 178 -10.62 19.76 -23.43
CA VAL A 178 -9.34 20.45 -23.67
C VAL A 178 -9.42 21.91 -23.28
N SER A 179 -8.27 22.49 -22.93
CA SER A 179 -8.10 23.93 -22.74
C SER A 179 -7.00 24.45 -23.67
N GLY A 180 -6.99 25.76 -23.91
CA GLY A 180 -5.97 26.40 -24.76
C GLY A 180 -6.18 26.29 -26.27
N PHE A 181 -7.16 25.51 -26.74
CA PHE A 181 -7.52 25.50 -28.16
C PHE A 181 -8.15 26.84 -28.59
N THR A 182 -7.59 27.44 -29.63
CA THR A 182 -7.99 28.73 -30.21
C THR A 182 -7.84 28.71 -31.73
N ASN A 183 -8.33 29.75 -32.41
CA ASN A 183 -8.13 29.89 -33.85
C ASN A 183 -6.65 30.04 -34.25
N ALA A 184 -5.77 30.46 -33.33
CA ALA A 184 -4.33 30.56 -33.61
C ALA A 184 -3.67 29.18 -33.79
N ASP A 185 -4.30 28.13 -33.27
CA ASP A 185 -3.84 26.74 -33.44
C ASP A 185 -4.22 26.15 -34.80
N LEU A 186 -5.03 26.88 -35.59
CA LEU A 186 -5.43 26.47 -36.93
C LEU A 186 -4.56 27.16 -37.97
N THR A 187 -3.85 26.35 -38.75
CA THR A 187 -3.20 26.83 -39.98
C THR A 187 -4.04 26.38 -41.17
N ILE A 188 -4.57 27.35 -41.91
CA ILE A 188 -5.40 27.12 -43.09
C ILE A 188 -4.55 27.44 -44.31
N ALA A 189 -4.31 26.46 -45.16
CA ALA A 189 -3.62 26.70 -46.42
C ALA A 189 -4.57 27.38 -47.42
N ASN A 190 -4.12 28.46 -48.05
CA ASN A 190 -4.88 29.22 -49.05
C ASN A 190 -6.19 29.85 -48.55
N GLY A 191 -6.28 30.11 -47.23
CA GLY A 191 -7.43 30.76 -46.58
C GLY A 191 -7.00 31.85 -45.60
#